data_AF-A0A9W5B3L6-F1
#
_entry.id   AF-A0A9W5B3L6-F1
#
_cell.length_a   1.000
_cell.length_b   1.000
_cell.length_c   1.000
_cell.angle_alpha   90.00
_cell.angle_beta   90.00
_cell.angle_gamma   90.00
#
_symmetry.space_group_name_H-M   'P 1'
#
loop_
_entity.id
_entity.type
_entity.pdbx_description
1 polymer ?
#
loop_
_entity_poly.entity_id
_entity_poly.type
_entity_poly.pdbx_seq_one_letter_code
_entity_poly.pdbx_strand_id
1 'polypeptide(L)'
;MSVFLLVAFFGLSMLGVPLAIALALASVGTLWLFTSMPMDLLSQTMFSSMNSFLLVAVPLFILVGTVMERGRVAERIFDFAEAMVG
;
A
#
# COMPACT_ATOMS: atom_id res chain seq x y z
N MET A 1 18.63 -0.81 20.69
CA MET A 1 17.83 -0.93 19.45
C MET A 1 16.68 0.08 19.44
N SER A 2 15.70 -0.05 20.33
CA SER A 2 14.50 0.81 20.33
C SER A 2 14.77 2.30 20.61
N VAL A 3 15.73 2.62 21.48
CA VAL A 3 16.12 4.01 21.77
C VAL A 3 16.75 4.69 20.54
N PHE A 4 17.62 3.98 19.83
CA PHE A 4 18.23 4.50 18.59
C PHE A 4 17.17 4.76 17.52
N LEU A 5 16.23 3.84 17.34
CA LEU A 5 15.11 4.02 16.41
C LEU A 5 14.31 5.28 16.73
N LEU A 6 13.91 5.47 17.98
CA LEU A 6 13.12 6.63 18.40
C LEU A 6 13.90 7.94 18.19
N VAL A 7 15.16 8.01 18.61
CA VAL A 7 15.99 9.21 18.45
C VAL A 7 16.20 9.54 16.97
N ALA A 8 16.53 8.54 16.14
CA ALA A 8 16.70 8.73 14.70
C ALA A 8 15.39 9.19 14.04
N PHE A 9 14.27 8.53 14.34
CA PHE A 9 12.95 8.86 13.78
C PHE A 9 12.52 10.30 14.11
N PHE A 10 12.58 10.69 15.40
CA PHE A 10 12.20 12.03 15.80
C PHE A 10 13.20 13.09 15.28
N GLY A 11 14.49 12.78 15.25
CA GLY A 11 15.50 13.65 14.65
C GLY A 11 15.24 13.91 13.16
N LEU A 12 15.00 12.86 12.37
CA LEU A 12 14.67 12.97 10.94
C LEU A 12 13.35 13.71 10.71
N SER A 13 12.33 13.43 11.52
CA SER A 13 11.02 14.07 11.40
C SER A 13 11.07 15.56 11.73
N MET A 14 11.86 15.96 12.75
CA MET A 14 12.07 17.37 13.10
C MET A 14 12.84 18.16 12.04
N LEU A 15 13.67 17.49 11.24
CA LEU A 15 14.38 18.09 10.10
C LEU A 15 13.47 18.32 8.88
N GLY A 16 12.16 18.03 8.99
CA GLY A 16 11.19 18.22 7.91
C GLY A 16 11.14 17.08 6.90
N VAL A 17 11.76 15.94 7.18
CA VAL A 17 11.67 14.74 6.34
C VAL A 17 10.25 14.17 6.44
N PRO A 18 9.63 13.75 5.31
CA PRO A 18 8.33 13.08 5.34
C PRO A 18 8.33 11.89 6.30
N LEU A 19 7.26 11.77 7.09
CA LEU A 19 7.19 10.83 8.21
C LEU A 19 7.44 9.36 7.79
N ALA A 20 6.95 8.98 6.61
CA ALA A 20 7.17 7.65 6.04
C ALA A 20 8.66 7.37 5.74
N ILE A 21 9.37 8.36 5.21
CA ILE A 21 10.80 8.24 4.88
C ILE A 21 11.63 8.23 6.17
N ALA A 22 11.30 9.09 7.14
CA ALA A 22 11.95 9.13 8.44
C ALA A 22 11.83 7.78 9.16
N LEU A 23 10.65 7.17 9.16
CA LEU A 23 10.40 5.87 9.77
C LEU A 23 11.15 4.75 9.04
N ALA A 24 11.15 4.76 7.71
CA ALA A 24 11.87 3.76 6.91
C ALA A 24 13.37 3.80 7.20
N LEU A 25 14.00 4.99 7.14
CA LEU A 25 15.43 5.15 7.38
C LEU A 25 15.84 4.80 8.81
N ALA A 26 15.06 5.24 9.81
CA ALA A 26 15.33 4.90 11.21
C ALA A 26 15.22 3.39 11.45
N SER A 27 14.24 2.72 10.84
CA SER A 27 14.03 1.27 10.99
C SER A 27 15.15 0.47 10.31
N VAL A 28 15.49 0.82 9.07
CA VAL A 28 16.59 0.20 8.30
C VAL A 28 17.93 0.38 9.03
N GLY A 29 18.22 1.61 9.49
CA GLY A 29 19.45 1.91 10.23
C GLY A 29 19.55 1.17 11.57
N THR A 30 18.42 0.99 12.27
CA THR A 30 18.38 0.21 13.52
C THR A 30 18.66 -1.27 13.26
N LEU A 31 18.07 -1.84 12.21
CA LEU A 31 18.30 -3.24 11.85
C LEU A 31 19.74 -3.48 11.41
N TRP A 32 20.32 -2.55 10.65
CA TRP A 32 21.69 -2.67 10.15
C TRP A 32 22.75 -2.57 11.26
N LEU A 33 22.56 -1.68 12.23
CA LEU A 33 23.56 -1.43 13.29
C LEU A 33 23.48 -2.43 14.46
N PHE A 34 22.30 -2.96 14.74
CA PHE A 34 22.09 -3.75 15.96
C PHE A 34 21.70 -5.21 15.70
N THR A 35 21.31 -5.59 14.48
CA THR A 35 20.95 -6.98 14.15
C THR A 35 21.95 -7.54 13.14
N SER A 36 22.36 -8.79 13.32
CA SER A 36 23.13 -9.57 12.34
C SER A 36 22.22 -10.28 11.31
N MET A 37 21.00 -9.78 11.12
CA MET A 37 20.05 -10.37 10.16
C MET A 37 20.53 -10.10 8.72
N PRO A 38 20.41 -11.09 7.82
CA PRO A 38 20.63 -10.87 6.40
C PRO A 38 19.71 -9.76 5.91
N MET A 39 20.28 -8.76 5.24
CA MET A 39 19.52 -7.63 4.70
C MET A 39 18.51 -8.08 3.63
N ASP A 40 18.70 -9.26 3.05
CA ASP A 40 17.77 -9.91 2.14
C ASP A 40 16.42 -10.24 2.78
N LEU A 41 16.37 -10.50 4.10
CA LEU A 41 15.10 -10.72 4.80
C LEU A 41 14.30 -9.43 4.91
N LEU A 42 14.98 -8.27 5.01
CA LEU A 42 14.33 -6.98 5.03
C LEU A 42 13.69 -6.66 3.68
N SER A 43 14.41 -6.86 2.57
CA SER A 43 13.88 -6.63 1.23
C SER A 43 12.71 -7.57 0.91
N GLN A 44 12.79 -8.84 1.32
CA GLN A 44 11.68 -9.79 1.20
C GLN A 44 10.45 -9.36 2.01
N THR A 45 10.63 -8.90 3.26
CA THR A 45 9.52 -8.45 4.10
C THR A 45 8.85 -7.19 3.54
N MET A 46 9.64 -6.25 3.02
CA MET A 46 9.14 -5.06 2.35
C MET A 46 8.34 -5.43 1.10
N PHE A 47 8.86 -6.34 0.27
CA PHE A 47 8.17 -6.82 -0.92
C PHE A 47 6.87 -7.58 -0.60
N SER A 48 6.90 -8.44 0.41
CA SER A 48 5.71 -9.15 0.89
C SER A 48 4.64 -8.19 1.42
N SER A 49 5.04 -7.11 2.11
CA SER A 49 4.14 -6.06 2.59
C SER A 49 3.52 -5.24 1.45
N MET A 50 4.24 -5.07 0.34
CA MET A 50 3.73 -4.43 -0.88
C MET A 50 2.82 -5.34 -1.69
N ASN A 51 2.86 -6.65 -1.51
CA ASN A 51 1.94 -7.58 -2.17
C ASN A 51 0.56 -7.60 -1.50
N SER A 52 -0.04 -6.41 -1.32
CA SER A 52 -1.36 -6.26 -0.73
C SER A 52 -2.45 -6.48 -1.77
N PHE A 53 -3.48 -7.24 -1.41
CA PHE A 53 -4.68 -7.45 -2.21
C PHE A 53 -5.25 -6.14 -2.78
N LEU A 54 -5.13 -5.03 -2.04
CA LEU A 54 -5.59 -3.70 -2.46
C LEU A 54 -4.92 -3.19 -3.74
N LEU A 55 -3.61 -3.43 -3.90
CA LEU A 55 -2.86 -2.94 -5.06
C LEU A 55 -3.25 -3.69 -6.35
N VAL A 56 -3.73 -4.92 -6.23
CA VAL A 56 -4.31 -5.70 -7.34
C VAL A 56 -5.79 -5.39 -7.53
N ALA A 57 -6.52 -5.15 -6.43
CA ALA A 57 -7.94 -4.83 -6.47
C ALA A 57 -8.23 -3.53 -7.23
N VAL A 58 -7.41 -2.48 -7.05
CA VAL A 58 -7.62 -1.19 -7.73
C VAL A 58 -7.61 -1.31 -9.26
N PRO A 59 -6.58 -1.90 -9.91
CA PRO A 59 -6.60 -2.15 -11.35
C PRO A 59 -7.78 -3.01 -11.80
N LEU A 60 -8.13 -4.04 -11.03
CA LEU A 60 -9.24 -4.93 -11.36
C LEU A 60 -10.60 -4.20 -11.32
N PHE A 61 -10.81 -3.34 -10.33
CA PHE A 61 -12.00 -2.49 -10.24
C PHE A 61 -12.08 -1.51 -11.42
N ILE A 62 -10.96 -0.89 -11.79
CA ILE A 62 -10.90 -0.02 -12.98
C ILE A 62 -11.24 -0.82 -14.24
N LEU A 63 -10.67 -2.02 -14.41
CA LEU A 63 -10.95 -2.90 -15.54
C LEU A 63 -12.44 -3.26 -15.61
N VAL A 64 -13.02 -3.74 -14.50
CA VAL A 64 -14.45 -4.06 -14.41
C VAL A 64 -15.31 -2.84 -14.75
N GLY A 65 -14.97 -1.66 -14.22
CA GLY A 65 -15.64 -0.41 -14.56
C GLY A 65 -15.65 -0.15 -16.07
N THR A 66 -14.49 -0.25 -16.72
CA THR A 66 -14.40 -0.05 -18.19
C THR A 66 -15.12 -1.12 -19.00
N VAL A 67 -15.17 -2.37 -18.52
CA VAL A 67 -15.93 -3.44 -19.16
C VAL A 67 -17.44 -3.19 -19.04
N MET A 68 -17.90 -2.76 -17.85
CA MET A 68 -19.31 -2.44 -17.62
C MET A 68 -19.79 -1.25 -18.47
N GLU A 69 -18.95 -0.22 -18.60
CA GLU A 69 -19.19 0.94 -19.46
C GLU A 69 -19.29 0.51 -20.94
N ARG A 70 -18.28 -0.17 -21.48
CA ARG A 70 -18.25 -0.57 -22.89
C ARG A 70 -19.31 -1.61 -23.25
N GLY A 71 -19.61 -2.51 -22.31
CA GLY A 71 -20.63 -3.55 -22.50
C GLY A 71 -22.06 -3.06 -22.32
N ARG A 72 -22.26 -1.78 -21.96
CA ARG A 72 -23.58 -1.20 -21.59
C ARG A 72 -24.30 -2.06 -20.55
N VAL A 73 -23.54 -2.76 -19.70
CA VAL A 73 -24.07 -3.72 -18.71
C VAL A 73 -24.84 -2.95 -17.65
N ALA A 74 -24.34 -1.77 -17.26
CA ALA A 74 -25.02 -0.89 -16.33
C ALA A 74 -26.42 -0.50 -16.84
N GLU A 75 -26.52 -0.08 -18.11
CA GLU A 75 -27.80 0.30 -18.72
C GLU A 75 -28.78 -0.87 -18.79
N ARG A 76 -28.31 -2.06 -19.20
CA ARG A 76 -29.14 -3.28 -19.21
C ARG A 76 -29.68 -3.65 -17.83
N ILE A 77 -28.91 -3.41 -16.77
CA ILE A 77 -29.36 -3.65 -15.39
C ILE A 77 -30.45 -2.65 -15.00
N PHE A 78 -30.28 -1.37 -15.35
CA PHE A 78 -31.31 -0.35 -15.11
C PHE A 78 -32.60 -0.63 -15.88
N ASP A 79 -32.51 -0.94 -17.17
CA ASP A 79 -33.67 -1.28 -18.02
C ASP A 79 -34.43 -2.49 -17.44
N PHE A 80 -33.72 -3.50 -16.95
CA PHE A 80 -34.31 -4.68 -16.33
C PHE A 80 -35.01 -4.35 -15.01
N ALA A 81 -34.37 -3.53 -14.16
CA ALA A 81 -34.97 -3.10 -12.89
C ALA A 81 -36.23 -2.24 -13.12
N GLU A 82 -36.21 -1.35 -14.12
CA GLU A 82 -37.35 -0.52 -14.49
C GLU A 82 -38.52 -1.39 -15.00
N ALA A 83 -38.25 -2.39 -15.85
CA ALA A 83 -39.27 -3.33 -16.32
C ALA A 83 -39.91 -4.20 -15.22
N MET A 84 -39.25 -4.33 -14.06
CA MET A 84 -39.76 -5.09 -12.92
C MET A 84 -40.61 -4.27 -11.94
N VAL A 85 -40.34 -2.97 -11.83
CA VAL A 85 -40.95 -2.09 -10.82
C VAL A 85 -41.96 -1.10 -11.45
N GLY A 86 -41.85 -0.86 -12.76
CA GLY A 86 -42.80 -0.09 -13.56
C GLY A 86 -44.08 -0.84 -13.91
#